data_AF-A0A932IN60-F1
#
_entry.id   AF-A0A932IN60-F1
#
_cell.length_a   1.000
_cell.length_b   1.000
_cell.length_c   1.000
_cell.angle_alpha   90.00
_cell.angle_beta   90.00
_cell.angle_gamma   90.00
#
_symmetry.space_group_name_H-M   'P 1'
#
loop_
_entity.id
_entity.type
_entity.pdbx_description
1 polymer ?
#
loop_
_entity_poly.entity_id
_entity_poly.type
_entity_poly.pdbx_seq_one_letter_code
_entity_poly.pdbx_strand_id
1 'polypeptide(L)' 'MKLTYYGHSAFLLQNGSTNILIDPFLDGNPLSPVQSNQINAQYIILTHGHGDHLG' A
#
# COMPACT_ATOMS: atom_id res chain seq x y z
N MET A 1 -3.97 -14.96 -7.49
CA MET A 1 -3.86 -13.93 -6.43
C MET A 1 -2.38 -13.65 -6.22
N LYS A 2 -1.98 -12.37 -6.21
CA LYS A 2 -0.61 -11.90 -6.00
C LYS A 2 -0.61 -10.93 -4.83
N LEU A 3 0.31 -11.12 -3.88
CA LEU A 3 0.58 -10.20 -2.78
C LEU A 3 1.96 -9.57 -3.03
N THR A 4 2.04 -8.26 -2.95
CA THR A 4 3.30 -7.51 -3.03
C THR A 4 3.50 -6.73 -1.73
N TYR A 5 4.70 -6.76 -1.17
CA TYR A 5 5.08 -6.02 0.03
C TYR A 5 5.93 -4.80 -0.35
N TYR A 6 5.58 -3.63 0.16
CA TYR A 6 6.26 -2.36 -0.14
C TYR A 6 7.02 -1.77 1.06
N GLY A 7 7.17 -2.51 2.16
CA GLY A 7 7.84 -2.01 3.36
C GLY A 7 6.86 -1.59 4.45
N HIS A 8 7.32 -1.63 5.70
CA HIS A 8 6.50 -1.38 6.89
C HIS A 8 5.22 -2.25 6.92
N SER A 9 4.05 -1.63 6.78
CA SER A 9 2.74 -2.30 6.77
C SER A 9 2.06 -2.17 5.39
N ALA A 10 2.78 -1.67 4.38
CA ALA A 10 2.22 -1.41 3.06
C ALA A 10 2.20 -2.69 2.19
N PHE A 11 0.99 -3.12 1.80
CA PHE A 11 0.79 -4.31 0.95
C PHE A 11 -0.17 -4.03 -0.20
N LEU A 12 0.12 -4.60 -1.37
CA LEU A 12 -0.80 -4.63 -2.51
C LEU A 12 -1.26 -6.06 -2.79
N LEU A 13 -2.56 -6.28 -2.66
CA LEU A 13 -3.25 -7.51 -3.05
C LEU A 13 -3.85 -7.34 -4.45
N GLN A 14 -3.56 -8.28 -5.35
CA GLN A 14 -4.05 -8.25 -6.72
C GLN A 14 -4.67 -9.60 -7.12
N ASN A 15 -5.83 -9.59 -7.75
CA ASN A 15 -6.47 -10.79 -8.29
C ASN A 15 -6.86 -10.69 -9.78
N GLY A 16 -6.26 -9.75 -10.52
CA GLY A 16 -6.47 -9.55 -11.96
C GLY A 16 -7.61 -8.57 -12.29
N SER A 17 -8.62 -8.46 -11.43
CA SER A 17 -9.70 -7.48 -11.56
C SER A 17 -9.68 -6.41 -10.45
N THR A 18 -9.10 -6.73 -9.30
CA THR A 18 -9.09 -5.87 -8.11
C THR A 18 -7.68 -5.76 -7.53
N ASN A 19 -7.30 -4.53 -7.22
CA ASN A 19 -6.09 -4.11 -6.53
C ASN A 19 -6.52 -3.43 -5.22
N ILE A 20 -6.10 -4.01 -4.09
CA ILE A 20 -6.37 -3.49 -2.75
C ILE A 20 -5.03 -3.12 -2.12
N LEU A 21 -4.88 -1.87 -1.72
CA LEU A 21 -3.72 -1.36 -1.00
C LEU A 21 -4.04 -1.31 0.49
N ILE A 22 -3.15 -1.83 1.33
CA ILE A 22 -3.29 -1.83 2.79
C ILE A 22 -2.21 -0.92 3.35
N ASP A 23 -2.57 -0.04 4.29
CA ASP A 23 -1.69 0.88 5.04
C ASP A 23 -0.62 1.57 4.17
N PRO A 24 -1.00 2.54 3.31
CA PRO A 24 -0.17 3.07 2.22
C PRO A 24 0.92 4.07 2.65
N PHE A 25 1.73 3.73 3.65
CA PHE A 25 2.93 4.50 3.99
C PHE A 25 4.04 4.29 2.96
N LEU A 26 3.97 5.08 1.89
CA LEU A 26 4.83 5.00 0.71
C LEU A 26 5.78 6.21 0.62
N ASP A 27 5.25 7.42 0.42
CA ASP A 27 6.06 8.62 0.13
C ASP A 27 6.92 9.05 1.33
N GLY A 28 6.42 8.86 2.55
CA GLY A 28 7.16 9.10 3.79
C GLY A 28 8.05 7.94 4.24
N ASN A 29 7.98 6.77 3.57
CA ASN A 29 8.73 5.58 3.94
C ASN A 29 10.04 5.50 3.14
N PRO A 30 11.23 5.69 3.78
CA PRO A 30 12.51 5.70 3.09
C PRO A 30 12.90 4.33 2.50
N LEU A 31 12.23 3.25 2.93
CA LEU A 31 12.45 1.90 2.45
C LEU A 31 11.39 1.47 1.42
N SER A 32 10.41 2.32 1.12
CA SER A 32 9.42 2.00 0.10
C SER A 32 10.09 1.95 -1.27
N PRO A 33 9.94 0.85 -2.03
CA PRO A 33 10.52 0.75 -3.37
C PRO A 33 9.72 1.54 -4.42
N VAL A 34 8.60 2.15 -4.02
CA VAL A 34 7.65 2.85 -4.89
C VAL A 34 7.09 4.10 -4.21
N GLN A 35 6.62 5.04 -5.01
CA GLN A 35 5.85 6.21 -4.60
C GLN A 35 4.36 5.98 -4.81
N SER A 36 3.53 6.72 -4.09
CA SER A 36 2.06 6.64 -4.13
C SER A 36 1.51 6.81 -5.55
N ASN A 37 2.09 7.70 -6.35
CA ASN A 37 1.69 7.96 -7.74
C ASN A 37 2.01 6.82 -8.73
N GLN A 38 2.75 5.77 -8.31
CA GLN A 38 3.08 4.61 -9.12
C GLN A 38 2.10 3.43 -8.89
N ILE A 39 1.22 3.54 -7.90
CA ILE A 39 0.28 2.49 -7.51
C ILE A 39 -1.12 2.83 -8.00
N ASN A 40 -1.76 1.88 -8.68
CA ASN A 40 -3.19 1.93 -8.98
C ASN A 40 -3.93 0.97 -8.05
N ALA A 41 -4.66 1.51 -7.09
CA ALA A 41 -5.50 0.77 -6.16
C ALA A 41 -6.97 1.20 -6.33
N GLN A 42 -7.89 0.23 -6.32
CA GLN A 42 -9.33 0.55 -6.29
C GLN A 42 -9.84 0.71 -4.86
N TYR A 43 -9.18 0.07 -3.90
CA TYR A 43 -9.53 0.15 -2.48
C TYR A 43 -8.28 0.39 -1.65
N ILE A 44 -8.44 1.19 -0.60
CA ILE A 44 -7.45 1.36 0.47
C ILE A 44 -8.07 0.85 1.75
N ILE A 45 -7.37 -0.05 2.45
CA ILE A 45 -7.76 -0.54 3.78
C ILE A 45 -6.75 0.00 4.78
N LEU A 46 -7.25 0.65 5.82
CA LEU A 46 -6.44 1.13 6.93
C LEU A 46 -6.68 0.26 8.15
N THR A 47 -5.62 -0.22 8.77
CA THR A 47 -5.70 -0.94 10.03
C THR A 47 -6.02 0.01 11.19
N HIS A 48 -5.43 1.21 11.16
CA HIS A 48 -5.67 2.32 12.09
C HIS A 48 -5.11 3.64 11.52
N GLY A 49 -5.18 4.73 12.30
CA GLY A 49 -4.91 6.10 11.83
C GLY A 49 -3.55 6.70 12.20
N HIS A 50 -2.53 5.91 12.57
CA HIS A 50 -1.18 6.46 12.74
C HIS A 50 -0.57 6.81 11.37
N GLY A 51 0.33 7.79 11.33
CA GLY A 51 0.88 8.33 10.08
C GLY A 51 1.68 7.30 9.25
N ASP A 52 2.35 6.37 9.91
CA ASP A 52 3.06 5.24 9.28
C ASP A 52 2.13 4.15 8.74
N HIS A 53 0.81 4.34 8.85
CA HIS A 53 -0.21 3.50 8.22
C HIS A 53 -1.12 4.29 7.28
N LEU A 54 -1.53 5.50 7.68
CA LEU A 54 -2.39 6.37 6.87
C LEU A 54 -1.70 6.84 5.58
N GLY A 55 -0.37 7.04 5.61
CA GLY A 55 0.40 7.63 4.52
C GLY A 55 0.83 9.06 4.80
#